data_AF-A0A1F3WTP1-F1
#
_entry.id   AF-A0A1F3WTP1-F1
#
_cell.length_a   1.000
_cell.length_b   1.000
_cell.length_c   1.000
_cell.angle_alpha   90.00
_cell.angle_beta   90.00
_cell.angle_gamma   90.00
#
_symmetry.space_group_name_H-M   'P 1'
#
loop_
_entity.id
_entity.type
_entity.pdbx_description
1 polymer ?
#
loop_
_entity_poly.entity_id
_entity_poly.type
_entity_poly.pdbx_seq_one_letter_code
_entity_poly.pdbx_strand_id
1 'polypeptide(L)'
;SEIGVSGLTVTEVKGFGRQKGHTELYRGAEYVVDFLPKIKVEAVVPANLLDAAVEAIIKAARTGKIGDGKIFISTVEQVIRIRTGETDETAL
;
A
#
# COMPACT_ATOMS: atom_id res chain seq x y z
N SER A 1 -9.33 -15.42 4.15
CA SER A 1 -9.30 -14.16 3.39
C SER A 1 -10.72 -13.85 2.96
N GLU A 2 -11.35 -12.84 3.55
CA GLU A 2 -12.80 -12.57 3.41
C GLU A 2 -13.21 -12.16 1.97
N ILE A 3 -12.23 -11.75 1.15
CA ILE A 3 -12.43 -11.22 -0.22
C ILE A 3 -11.58 -11.98 -1.26
N GLY A 4 -11.02 -13.14 -0.89
CA GLY A 4 -10.28 -13.98 -1.85
C GLY A 4 -8.90 -13.48 -2.29
N VAL A 5 -8.40 -12.37 -1.74
CA VAL A 5 -7.00 -11.92 -1.99
C VAL A 5 -6.03 -12.79 -1.18
N SER A 6 -5.16 -13.53 -1.87
CA SER A 6 -4.30 -14.57 -1.31
C SER A 6 -2.84 -14.13 -1.11
N GLY A 7 -2.37 -13.12 -1.84
CA GLY A 7 -0.99 -12.65 -1.83
C GLY A 7 -0.87 -11.13 -1.83
N LEU A 8 0.16 -10.64 -1.13
CA LEU A 8 0.53 -9.22 -1.12
C LEU A 8 2.03 -9.08 -0.83
N THR A 9 2.59 -7.95 -1.25
CA THR A 9 3.94 -7.51 -0.89
C THR A 9 3.85 -6.29 0.01
N VAL A 10 4.67 -6.25 1.06
CA VAL A 10 4.75 -5.13 2.00
C VAL A 10 6.13 -4.52 1.94
N THR A 11 6.22 -3.20 1.91
CA THR A 11 7.49 -2.46 1.95
C THR A 11 7.38 -1.26 2.89
N GLU A 12 8.38 -1.07 3.74
CA GLU A 12 8.50 0.14 4.54
C GLU A 12 8.99 1.30 3.67
N VAL A 13 8.28 2.42 3.70
CA VAL A 13 8.60 3.60 2.89
C VAL A 13 8.54 4.87 3.74
N LYS A 14 9.11 5.94 3.20
CA LYS A 14 9.07 7.28 3.79
C LYS A 14 8.15 8.16 2.93
N GLY A 15 7.07 8.65 3.53
CA GLY A 15 6.09 9.51 2.88
C GLY A 15 6.31 10.98 3.19
N PHE A 16 6.22 11.83 2.16
CA PHE A 16 6.21 13.29 2.28
C PHE A 16 4.85 13.86 1.85
N GLY A 17 4.38 14.93 2.48
CA GLY A 17 3.14 15.59 2.05
C GLY A 17 2.53 16.54 3.08
N ARG A 18 1.19 16.70 3.02
CA ARG A 18 0.44 17.63 3.90
C ARG A 18 0.45 17.25 5.38
N GLN A 19 0.81 16.00 5.69
CA GLN A 19 1.06 15.61 7.07
C GLN A 19 2.43 16.20 7.45
N LYS A 20 2.41 17.34 8.14
CA LYS A 20 3.63 18.00 8.61
C LYS A 20 4.39 17.01 9.50
N GLY A 21 5.67 16.82 9.21
CA GLY A 21 6.54 16.16 10.16
C GLY A 21 6.80 17.03 11.38
N HIS A 22 7.27 16.40 12.45
CA HIS A 22 7.68 17.11 13.67
C HIS A 22 9.16 17.49 13.55
N THR A 23 9.56 18.66 14.05
CA THR A 23 10.98 18.98 14.22
C THR A 23 11.50 18.17 15.39
N GLU A 24 12.43 17.24 15.14
CA GLU A 24 13.11 16.50 16.21
C GLU A 24 14.49 17.13 16.45
N LEU A 25 14.79 17.40 17.72
CA LEU A 25 16.13 17.83 18.13
C LEU A 25 17.01 16.59 18.26
N TYR A 26 17.93 16.38 17.32
CA TYR A 26 18.90 15.27 17.40
C TYR A 26 20.29 15.83 17.66
N ARG A 27 20.86 15.51 18.84
CA ARG A 27 22.20 15.98 19.29
C ARG A 27 22.43 17.50 19.17
N GLY A 28 21.40 18.31 19.47
CA GLY A 28 21.53 19.77 19.48
C GLY A 28 21.45 20.43 18.09
N ALA A 29 21.19 19.68 17.02
CA ALA A 29 20.81 20.21 15.72
C ALA A 29 19.31 19.98 15.49
N GLU A 30 18.61 21.01 15.00
CA GLU A 30 17.23 20.89 14.54
C GLU A 30 17.22 20.10 13.23
N TYR A 31 16.61 18.92 13.24
CA TYR A 31 16.28 18.19 12.01
C TYR A 31 14.78 18.34 11.76
N VAL A 32 14.43 19.02 10.66
CA VAL A 32 13.06 18.96 10.14
C VAL A 32 12.85 17.56 9.60
N VAL A 33 12.04 16.75 10.29
CA VAL A 33 11.71 15.39 9.83
C VAL A 33 10.66 15.54 8.73
N ASP A 34 11.08 15.79 7.50
CA ASP A 34 10.15 15.97 6.38
C ASP A 34 9.39 14.68 6.03
N PHE A 35 9.96 13.52 6.37
CA PHE A 35 9.44 12.21 5.98
C PHE A 35 8.87 11.43 7.15
N LEU A 36 7.63 10.97 7.01
CA LEU A 36 7.00 10.09 7.98
C LEU A 36 7.04 8.63 7.52
N PRO A 37 7.32 7.66 8.40
CA PRO A 37 7.29 6.25 8.04
C PRO A 37 5.87 5.84 7.64
N LYS A 38 5.77 5.06 6.56
CA LYS A 38 4.53 4.50 6.02
C LYS A 38 4.78 3.07 5.55
N ILE A 39 3.71 2.31 5.40
CA ILE A 39 3.73 0.99 4.79
C ILE A 39 3.14 1.09 3.38
N LYS A 40 3.89 0.63 2.37
CA LYS A 40 3.39 0.40 1.02
C LYS A 40 2.93 -1.05 0.93
N VAL A 41 1.66 -1.25 0.60
CA VAL A 41 1.08 -2.57 0.31
C VAL A 41 0.81 -2.65 -1.19
N GLU A 42 1.31 -3.70 -1.82
CA GLU A 42 1.09 -4.00 -3.22
C GLU A 42 0.42 -5.36 -3.35
N ALA A 43 -0.72 -5.40 -4.01
CA ALA A 43 -1.46 -6.63 -4.28
C ALA A 43 -2.00 -6.58 -5.71
N VAL A 44 -1.91 -7.70 -6.41
CA VAL A 44 -2.55 -7.90 -7.72
C VAL A 44 -3.82 -8.69 -7.48
N VAL A 45 -4.93 -8.21 -8.02
CA VAL A 45 -6.25 -8.83 -7.85
C VAL A 45 -6.93 -8.99 -9.20
N PRO A 46 -7.78 -10.02 -9.38
CA PRO A 46 -8.69 -10.11 -10.52
C PRO A 46 -9.56 -8.86 -10.66
N ALA A 47 -9.88 -8.46 -11.90
CA ALA A 47 -10.62 -7.22 -12.16
C ALA A 47 -12.01 -7.18 -11.50
N ASN A 48 -12.68 -8.34 -11.39
CA ASN A 48 -13.97 -8.47 -10.72
C ASN A 48 -13.91 -8.29 -9.18
N LEU A 49 -12.71 -8.30 -8.58
CA LEU A 49 -12.51 -8.07 -7.14
C LEU A 49 -11.97 -6.67 -6.82
N LEU A 50 -11.68 -5.84 -7.83
CA LEU A 50 -11.05 -4.53 -7.65
C LEU A 50 -11.83 -3.64 -6.67
N ASP A 51 -13.12 -3.45 -6.91
CA ASP A 51 -13.96 -2.54 -6.10
C ASP A 51 -14.05 -3.04 -4.65
N ALA A 52 -14.29 -4.35 -4.46
CA ALA A 52 -14.36 -4.96 -3.14
C ALA A 52 -13.03 -4.83 -2.36
N ALA A 53 -11.88 -4.99 -3.05
CA ALA A 53 -10.58 -4.82 -2.44
C ALA A 53 -10.33 -3.36 -2.02
N VAL A 54 -10.66 -2.39 -2.88
CA VAL A 54 -10.53 -0.96 -2.59
C VAL A 54 -11.39 -0.57 -1.39
N GLU A 55 -12.66 -0.99 -1.34
CA GLU A 55 -13.55 -0.71 -0.22
C GLU A 55 -13.02 -1.29 1.09
N ALA A 56 -12.49 -2.51 1.07
CA ALA A 56 -11.91 -3.14 2.25
C ALA A 56 -10.67 -2.40 2.77
N ILE A 57 -9.78 -1.97 1.88
CA ILE A 57 -8.61 -1.16 2.25
C ILE A 57 -9.05 0.16 2.87
N ILE A 58 -10.03 0.85 2.26
CA ILE A 58 -10.56 2.11 2.79
C ILE A 58 -11.14 1.90 4.19
N LYS A 59 -11.99 0.87 4.37
CA LYS A 59 -12.63 0.59 5.66
C LYS A 59 -11.61 0.26 6.76
N ALA A 60 -10.55 -0.47 6.42
CA ALA A 60 -9.53 -0.89 7.38
C ALA A 60 -8.52 0.21 7.71
N ALA A 61 -8.09 1.01 6.73
CA ALA A 61 -6.99 1.96 6.88
C ALA A 61 -7.45 3.39 7.24
N ARG A 62 -8.72 3.74 7.04
CA ARG A 62 -9.23 5.09 7.29
C ARG A 62 -9.37 5.38 8.78
N THR A 63 -8.60 6.35 9.26
CA THR A 63 -8.74 6.91 10.62
C THR A 63 -9.51 8.24 10.62
N GLY A 64 -9.68 8.85 9.45
CA GLY A 64 -10.29 10.17 9.28
C GLY A 64 -9.33 11.33 9.57
N LYS A 65 -8.05 11.05 9.84
CA LYS A 65 -7.02 12.05 10.11
C LYS A 65 -6.15 12.29 8.87
N ILE A 66 -5.48 13.44 8.84
CA ILE A 66 -4.49 13.75 7.80
C ILE A 66 -3.36 12.72 7.90
N GLY A 67 -3.10 12.01 6.79
CA GLY A 67 -2.01 11.03 6.73
C GLY A 67 -2.44 9.57 6.49
N ASP A 68 -3.74 9.31 6.33
CA ASP A 68 -4.31 7.98 6.01
C ASP A 68 -3.76 7.36 4.72
N GLY A 69 -3.10 8.16 3.87
CA GLY A 69 -2.39 7.67 2.69
C GLY A 69 -3.19 7.83 1.41
N LYS A 70 -2.88 6.99 0.42
CA LYS A 70 -3.50 6.97 -0.91
C LYS A 70 -3.56 5.54 -1.41
N ILE A 71 -4.55 5.24 -2.25
CA ILE A 71 -4.63 4.01 -3.03
C ILE A 71 -4.34 4.38 -4.48
N PHE A 72 -3.41 3.68 -5.11
CA PHE A 72 -3.13 3.80 -6.53
C PHE A 72 -3.56 2.51 -7.21
N ILE A 73 -4.17 2.62 -8.38
CA ILE A 73 -4.64 1.49 -9.18
C ILE A 73 -3.92 1.56 -10.52
N SER A 74 -3.28 0.45 -10.89
CA SER A 74 -2.59 0.29 -12.18
C SER A 74 -2.95 -1.06 -12.77
N THR A 75 -3.13 -1.11 -14.08
CA THR A 75 -3.36 -2.36 -14.81
C THR A 75 -2.08 -3.20 -14.84
N VAL A 76 -2.22 -4.50 -14.60
CA VAL A 76 -1.16 -5.49 -14.82
C VAL A 76 -1.50 -6.26 -16.09
N GLU A 77 -0.62 -6.19 -17.08
CA GLU A 77 -0.87 -6.82 -18.39
C GLU A 77 -0.78 -8.35 -18.33
N GLN A 78 0.10 -8.89 -17.48
CA GLN A 78 0.29 -10.32 -17.33
C GLN A 78 0.82 -10.66 -15.93
N VAL A 79 0.33 -11.76 -15.36
CA VAL A 79 0.87 -12.35 -14.13
C VAL A 79 1.42 -13.73 -14.45
N ILE A 80 2.58 -14.10 -13.89
CA ILE A 80 3.17 -15.43 -14.06
C ILE A 80 3.63 -15.96 -12.71
N ARG A 81 3.15 -17.15 -12.31
CA ARG A 81 3.60 -17.81 -11.08
C ARG A 81 4.88 -18.59 -11.37
N ILE A 82 6.02 -18.12 -10.85
CA ILE A 82 7.35 -18.71 -11.09
C ILE A 82 7.39 -20.24 -10.83
N ARG A 83 6.72 -20.70 -9.78
CA ARG A 83 6.78 -22.12 -9.37
C ARG A 83 6.10 -23.07 -10.35
N THR A 84 5.00 -22.65 -10.98
CA THR A 84 4.12 -23.53 -11.79
C THR A 84 4.06 -23.14 -13.25
N GLY A 85 4.42 -21.90 -13.61
CA GLY A 85 4.24 -21.34 -14.95
C GLY A 85 2.80 -20.93 -15.26
N GLU A 86 1.89 -21.04 -14.29
CA GLU A 86 0.50 -20.54 -14.41
C GLU A 86 0.48 -19.04 -14.70
N THR A 87 -0.54 -18.58 -15.43
CA THR A 87 -0.68 -17.18 -15.82
C THR A 87 -1.98 -16.55 -15.32
N ASP A 88 -1.94 -15.24 -15.18
CA ASP A 88 -3.10 -14.36 -14.92
C ASP A 88 -3.90 -14.81 -13.69
N GLU A 89 -5.21 -15.03 -13.80
CA GLU A 89 -6.05 -15.40 -12.66
C GLU A 89 -5.59 -16.70 -11.98
N THR A 90 -5.06 -17.67 -12.74
CA THR A 90 -4.53 -18.93 -12.17
C THR A 90 -3.21 -18.72 -11.42
N ALA A 91 -2.49 -17.64 -11.73
CA ALA A 91 -1.23 -17.28 -11.10
C ALA A 91 -1.37 -16.51 -9.77
N LEU A 92 -2.58 -16.05 -9.43
CA LEU A 92 -2.89 -15.29 -8.22
C LEU A 92 -3.23 -16.21 -7.03
#